data_AF-A0A554L7U2-F1
#
_entry.id   AF-A0A554L7U2-F1
#
_cell.length_a   1.000
_cell.length_b   1.000
_cell.length_c   1.000
_cell.angle_alpha   90.00
_cell.angle_beta   90.00
_cell.angle_gamma   90.00
#
_symmetry.space_group_name_H-M   'P 1'
#
loop_
_entity.id
_entity.type
_entity.pdbx_description
1 polymer ?
#
loop_
_entity_poly.entity_id
_entity_poly.type
_entity_poly.pdbx_seq_one_letter_code
_entity_poly.pdbx_strand_id
1 'polypeptide(L)'
;MKSLKLSVLAVILAGLTVSSVAFAQEGGYVGLLPSNPFYFLKELRRDVRKILAFKEIRKLELEIETANEKAAELRKMEEITPENHEALADAIENYSGQLSVLLSRVEQIKETSQNPELDRLLNLLIINTLRHYAVLNAILLNSELDADIRSQIYDLQGVMMSLLGNLTIRIDSIEKFIDRLENALTVENGGINDLKAAEFLSALEEKMAGEHRNSVSALKEDFLIKLSGQLEGGLILSGDVSLLSLLSVDAGNRQLRLNVLEELRERLVNNDIKTELNLLRQRLLEEILKEEGIGGVQALAIIDEAKALMEQLDEKVGEREGDVNGSVKLLMERAKFNLMQAESLYRQENFSGALGQATSAIAIIKSALNQLSASSDGWAKQAQVLKTQYDELLRRAQSHTATPRVLLLLKNAEKKIIELSGVIRNNATSPERINAAIKSIKLILATLDSLLR
;
A
#
# COMPACT_ATOMS: atom_id res chain seq x y z
N MET A 1 32.79 -14.15 40.80
CA MET A 1 32.07 -12.85 40.83
C MET A 1 32.14 -12.21 39.45
N LYS A 2 31.06 -12.31 38.67
CA LYS A 2 30.46 -11.27 37.80
C LYS A 2 29.48 -11.92 36.80
N SER A 3 28.20 -11.62 37.03
CA SER A 3 27.06 -11.50 36.11
C SER A 3 26.81 -12.58 35.05
N LEU A 4 26.09 -13.61 35.48
CA LEU A 4 25.15 -14.37 34.63
C LEU A 4 23.82 -13.59 34.60
N LYS A 5 23.63 -12.73 33.59
CA LYS A 5 22.33 -12.11 33.24
C LYS A 5 22.24 -12.00 31.73
N LEU A 6 22.04 -13.14 31.06
CA LEU A 6 21.72 -13.19 29.64
C LEU A 6 20.95 -14.49 29.34
N SER A 7 19.78 -14.66 29.96
CA SER A 7 18.95 -15.86 29.72
C SER A 7 17.45 -15.67 30.02
N VAL A 8 16.93 -14.45 29.95
CA VAL A 8 15.48 -14.18 30.09
C VAL A 8 14.83 -13.64 28.80
N LEU A 9 15.62 -13.19 27.81
CA LEU A 9 15.08 -12.70 26.53
C LEU A 9 15.01 -13.77 25.42
N ALA A 10 15.73 -14.89 25.56
CA ALA A 10 15.76 -15.97 24.56
C ALA A 10 14.69 -17.08 24.79
N VAL A 11 13.95 -17.02 25.89
CA VAL A 11 12.93 -18.04 26.24
C VAL A 11 11.49 -17.54 25.95
N ILE A 12 11.29 -16.24 25.70
CA ILE A 12 9.99 -15.70 25.24
C ILE A 12 9.82 -15.85 23.71
N LEU A 13 10.91 -16.07 22.96
CA LEU A 13 10.86 -16.28 21.50
C LEU A 13 10.65 -17.74 21.06
N ALA A 14 10.79 -18.71 21.97
CA ALA A 14 10.63 -20.14 21.66
C ALA A 14 9.22 -20.69 21.98
N GLY A 15 8.31 -19.85 22.49
CA GLY A 15 6.91 -20.20 22.79
C GLY A 15 5.87 -19.66 21.79
N LEU A 16 6.32 -19.04 20.69
CA LEU A 16 5.47 -18.44 19.64
C LEU A 16 5.54 -19.19 18.30
N THR A 17 6.02 -20.43 18.30
CA THR A 17 6.12 -21.28 17.10
C THR A 17 4.96 -22.27 16.95
N VAL A 18 3.92 -22.17 17.78
CA VAL A 18 2.66 -22.88 17.52
C VAL A 18 1.78 -21.98 16.65
N SER A 19 1.78 -22.31 15.34
CA SER A 19 0.82 -21.90 14.29
C SER A 19 1.14 -20.71 13.39
N SER A 20 2.42 -20.41 13.12
CA SER A 20 2.82 -19.50 12.02
C SER A 20 3.12 -20.22 10.68
N VAL A 21 2.84 -21.53 10.58
CA VAL A 21 3.09 -22.36 9.37
C VAL A 21 1.79 -22.92 8.74
N ALA A 22 0.61 -22.69 9.32
CA ALA A 22 -0.61 -23.41 8.92
C ALA A 22 -1.53 -22.70 7.89
N PHE A 23 -1.20 -21.49 7.41
CA PHE A 23 -2.14 -20.72 6.58
C PHE A 23 -1.85 -20.76 5.07
N ALA A 24 -0.75 -21.35 4.61
CA ALA A 24 -0.39 -21.28 3.19
C ALA A 24 0.28 -22.53 2.57
N GLN A 25 0.66 -23.57 3.33
CA GLN A 25 1.35 -24.72 2.73
C GLN A 25 0.77 -26.12 3.00
N GLU A 26 -0.17 -26.28 3.92
CA GLU A 26 -0.97 -27.50 4.02
C GLU A 26 -2.38 -27.07 4.35
N GLY A 27 -3.39 -27.69 3.72
CA GLY A 27 -4.80 -27.39 3.94
C GLY A 27 -5.18 -27.51 5.41
N GLY A 28 -4.99 -26.43 6.17
CA GLY A 28 -5.48 -26.28 7.52
C GLY A 28 -6.97 -26.56 7.45
N TYR A 29 -7.45 -27.52 8.25
CA TYR A 29 -8.83 -28.00 8.24
C TYR A 29 -9.81 -26.82 8.33
N VAL A 30 -10.23 -26.29 7.19
CA VAL A 30 -11.39 -25.42 7.08
C VAL A 30 -12.55 -26.36 7.32
N GLY A 31 -13.02 -26.44 8.57
CA GLY A 31 -13.97 -27.45 9.03
C GLY A 31 -15.31 -27.41 8.28
N LEU A 32 -16.42 -27.13 8.98
CA LEU A 32 -17.69 -26.92 8.29
C LEU A 32 -17.62 -25.60 7.51
N LEU A 33 -18.01 -25.64 6.23
CA LEU A 33 -18.14 -24.49 5.34
C LEU A 33 -19.56 -23.89 5.40
N PRO A 34 -19.74 -22.60 5.04
CA PRO A 34 -21.04 -21.94 5.09
C PRO A 34 -22.15 -22.66 4.30
N SER A 35 -21.80 -23.32 3.19
CA SER A 35 -22.72 -24.12 2.37
C SER A 35 -23.21 -25.42 3.03
N ASN A 36 -22.65 -25.80 4.18
CA ASN A 36 -23.05 -27.01 4.89
C ASN A 36 -24.24 -26.75 5.83
N PRO A 37 -25.29 -27.61 5.82
CA PRO A 37 -26.47 -27.41 6.67
C PRO A 37 -26.20 -27.45 8.18
N PHE A 38 -25.05 -27.99 8.62
CA PHE A 38 -24.63 -28.01 10.02
C PHE A 38 -23.72 -26.83 10.40
N TYR A 39 -23.50 -25.86 9.52
CA TYR A 39 -22.66 -24.69 9.80
C TYR A 39 -23.11 -23.91 11.04
N PHE A 40 -24.40 -23.91 11.35
CA PHE A 40 -24.95 -23.29 12.57
C PHE A 40 -24.30 -23.79 13.87
N LEU A 41 -23.81 -25.04 13.92
CA LEU A 41 -23.10 -25.57 15.09
C LEU A 41 -21.74 -24.89 15.28
N LYS A 42 -21.10 -24.49 14.18
CA LYS A 42 -19.83 -23.76 14.19
C LYS A 42 -20.04 -22.34 14.72
N GLU A 43 -21.06 -21.64 14.24
CA GLU A 43 -21.45 -20.32 14.75
C GLU A 43 -21.81 -20.38 16.24
N LEU A 44 -22.64 -21.34 16.66
CA LEU A 44 -23.00 -21.51 18.08
C LEU A 44 -21.76 -21.72 18.97
N ARG A 45 -20.79 -22.52 18.52
CA ARG A 45 -19.53 -22.72 19.25
C ARG A 45 -18.72 -21.43 19.34
N ARG A 46 -18.70 -20.60 18.29
CA ARG A 46 -18.03 -19.29 18.31
C ARG A 46 -18.69 -18.38 19.35
N ASP A 47 -20.01 -18.29 19.36
CA ASP A 47 -20.75 -17.45 20.30
C ASP A 47 -20.57 -17.88 21.76
N VAL A 48 -20.61 -19.18 22.04
CA VAL A 48 -20.36 -19.71 23.40
C VAL A 48 -18.95 -19.34 23.86
N ARG A 49 -17.93 -19.47 23.00
CA ARG A 49 -16.55 -19.06 23.34
C ARG A 49 -16.46 -17.57 23.65
N LYS A 50 -17.17 -16.73 22.88
CA LYS A 50 -17.19 -15.26 23.07
C LYS A 50 -17.85 -14.87 24.39
N ILE A 51 -18.98 -15.49 24.75
CA ILE A 51 -19.69 -15.21 26.02
C ILE A 51 -18.82 -15.54 27.24
N LEU A 52 -18.00 -16.60 27.15
CA LEU A 52 -17.10 -17.02 28.23
C LEU A 52 -15.82 -16.16 28.33
N ALA A 53 -15.52 -15.34 27.33
CA ALA A 53 -14.40 -14.40 27.38
C ALA A 53 -14.81 -13.10 28.10
N PHE A 54 -14.52 -13.00 29.39
CA PHE A 54 -14.94 -11.86 30.22
C PHE A 54 -14.12 -10.58 30.00
N LYS A 55 -12.90 -10.66 29.45
CA LYS A 55 -12.02 -9.49 29.22
C LYS A 55 -12.17 -8.96 27.79
N GLU A 56 -12.25 -7.63 27.62
CA GLU A 56 -12.41 -6.99 26.31
C GLU A 56 -11.28 -7.31 25.33
N ILE A 57 -10.03 -7.30 25.80
CA ILE A 57 -8.85 -7.70 25.01
C ILE A 57 -8.98 -9.15 24.53
N ARG A 58 -9.47 -10.06 25.38
CA ARG A 58 -9.66 -11.46 25.01
C ARG A 58 -10.81 -11.64 24.00
N LYS A 59 -11.86 -10.83 24.11
CA LYS A 59 -12.94 -10.81 23.11
C LYS A 59 -12.40 -10.34 21.76
N LEU A 60 -11.62 -9.26 21.73
CA LEU A 60 -10.99 -8.77 20.50
C LEU A 60 -10.15 -9.88 19.83
N GLU A 61 -9.32 -10.57 20.61
CA GLU A 61 -8.53 -11.70 20.11
C GLU A 61 -9.41 -12.79 19.48
N LEU A 62 -10.53 -13.16 20.11
CA LEU A 62 -11.49 -14.11 19.55
C LEU A 62 -12.18 -13.61 18.28
N GLU A 63 -12.47 -12.31 18.16
CA GLU A 63 -13.03 -11.74 16.93
C GLU A 63 -12.00 -11.76 15.80
N ILE A 64 -10.71 -11.53 16.09
CA ILE A 64 -9.61 -11.67 15.12
C ILE A 64 -9.50 -13.13 14.68
N GLU A 65 -9.50 -14.09 15.61
CA GLU A 65 -9.50 -15.53 15.29
C GLU A 65 -10.69 -15.91 14.39
N THR A 66 -11.88 -15.41 14.71
CA THR A 66 -13.09 -15.70 13.93
C THR A 66 -13.01 -15.08 12.53
N ALA A 67 -12.50 -13.85 12.40
CA ALA A 67 -12.26 -13.22 11.10
C ALA A 67 -11.28 -14.03 10.25
N ASN A 68 -10.20 -14.55 10.85
CA ASN A 68 -9.25 -15.43 10.16
C ASN A 68 -9.91 -16.73 9.68
N GLU A 69 -10.74 -17.36 10.52
CA GLU A 69 -11.49 -18.56 10.15
C GLU A 69 -12.43 -18.28 8.96
N LYS A 70 -13.17 -17.16 8.98
CA LYS A 70 -14.10 -16.79 7.89
C LYS A 70 -13.38 -16.39 6.60
N ALA A 71 -12.23 -15.73 6.67
CA ALA A 71 -11.39 -15.47 5.50
C ALA A 71 -10.87 -16.76 4.85
N ALA A 72 -10.51 -17.77 5.66
CA ALA A 72 -10.12 -19.09 5.17
C ALA A 72 -11.31 -19.86 4.55
N GLU A 73 -12.51 -19.74 5.14
CA GLU A 73 -13.73 -20.29 4.56
C GLU A 73 -14.05 -19.66 3.20
N LEU A 74 -13.98 -18.34 3.09
CA LEU A 74 -14.20 -17.62 1.84
C LEU A 74 -13.23 -18.07 0.75
N ARG A 75 -11.92 -18.14 1.06
CA ARG A 75 -10.92 -18.69 0.12
C ARG A 75 -11.26 -20.11 -0.28
N LYS A 76 -11.63 -20.96 0.67
CA LYS A 76 -11.93 -22.36 0.38
C LYS A 76 -13.17 -22.51 -0.49
N MET A 77 -14.19 -21.67 -0.28
CA MET A 77 -15.40 -21.64 -1.10
C MET A 77 -15.09 -21.29 -2.55
N GLU A 78 -14.22 -20.33 -2.80
CA GLU A 78 -13.74 -20.00 -4.15
C GLU A 78 -12.96 -21.17 -4.78
N GLU A 79 -12.11 -21.86 -4.00
CA GLU A 79 -11.34 -23.00 -4.52
C GLU A 79 -12.19 -24.22 -4.90
N ILE A 80 -13.29 -24.49 -4.20
CA ILE A 80 -14.08 -25.74 -4.38
C ILE A 80 -15.34 -25.57 -5.22
N THR A 81 -15.90 -24.37 -5.24
CA THR A 81 -17.16 -24.05 -5.92
C THR A 81 -17.12 -22.64 -6.50
N PRO A 82 -16.16 -22.32 -7.39
CA PRO A 82 -16.03 -20.97 -7.96
C PRO A 82 -17.27 -20.53 -8.75
N GLU A 83 -18.00 -21.47 -9.35
CA GLU A 83 -19.24 -21.24 -10.11
C GLU A 83 -20.49 -21.07 -9.24
N ASN A 84 -20.42 -21.39 -7.94
CA ASN A 84 -21.55 -21.24 -7.03
C ASN A 84 -21.57 -19.82 -6.44
N HIS A 85 -22.03 -18.87 -7.24
CA HIS A 85 -22.08 -17.45 -6.85
C HIS A 85 -22.91 -17.20 -5.59
N GLU A 86 -23.99 -17.96 -5.34
CA GLU A 86 -24.80 -17.85 -4.12
C GLU A 86 -23.99 -18.23 -2.88
N ALA A 87 -23.32 -19.40 -2.92
CA ALA A 87 -22.52 -19.85 -1.78
C ALA A 87 -21.28 -18.96 -1.55
N LEU A 88 -20.74 -18.35 -2.60
CA LEU A 88 -19.66 -17.37 -2.50
C LEU A 88 -20.15 -16.04 -1.90
N ALA A 89 -21.32 -15.55 -2.33
CA ALA A 89 -21.97 -14.37 -1.75
C ALA A 89 -22.25 -14.56 -0.25
N ASP A 90 -22.79 -15.72 0.15
CA ASP A 90 -23.00 -16.07 1.55
C ASP A 90 -21.70 -16.05 2.37
N ALA A 91 -20.60 -16.57 1.80
CA ALA A 91 -19.30 -16.54 2.46
C ALA A 91 -18.75 -15.12 2.61
N ILE A 92 -18.95 -14.26 1.61
CA ILE A 92 -18.58 -12.85 1.64
C ILE A 92 -19.40 -12.10 2.69
N GLU A 93 -20.72 -12.28 2.73
CA GLU A 93 -21.60 -11.65 3.70
C GLU A 93 -21.23 -12.07 5.14
N ASN A 94 -20.99 -13.37 5.35
CA ASN A 94 -20.58 -13.91 6.64
C ASN A 94 -19.27 -13.29 7.14
N TYR A 95 -18.30 -13.14 6.23
CA TYR A 95 -17.01 -12.54 6.56
C TYR A 95 -17.13 -11.02 6.77
N SER A 96 -17.90 -10.33 5.92
CA SER A 96 -18.22 -8.89 6.06
C SER A 96 -18.84 -8.59 7.42
N GLY A 97 -19.87 -9.33 7.82
CA GLY A 97 -20.51 -9.17 9.13
C GLY A 97 -19.54 -9.37 10.29
N GLN A 98 -18.60 -10.32 10.18
CA GLN A 98 -17.56 -10.52 11.19
C GLN A 98 -16.56 -9.36 11.25
N LEU A 99 -16.22 -8.74 10.13
CA LEU A 99 -15.39 -7.53 10.11
C LEU A 99 -16.13 -6.33 10.72
N SER A 100 -17.43 -6.18 10.50
CA SER A 100 -18.24 -5.14 11.16
C SER A 100 -18.29 -5.33 12.68
N VAL A 101 -18.41 -6.58 13.16
CA VAL A 101 -18.35 -6.89 14.59
C VAL A 101 -16.96 -6.57 15.17
N LEU A 102 -15.89 -6.97 14.46
CA LEU A 102 -14.52 -6.67 14.86
C LEU A 102 -14.27 -5.15 14.92
N LEU A 103 -14.75 -4.40 13.93
CA LEU A 103 -14.70 -2.94 13.90
C LEU A 103 -15.40 -2.32 15.10
N SER A 104 -16.65 -2.71 15.36
CA SER A 104 -17.40 -2.21 16.51
C SER A 104 -16.70 -2.52 17.84
N ARG A 105 -16.04 -3.68 17.95
CA ARG A 105 -15.25 -4.04 19.14
C ARG A 105 -14.03 -3.15 19.28
N VAL A 106 -13.28 -2.92 18.20
CA VAL A 106 -12.15 -1.99 18.16
C VAL A 106 -12.57 -0.58 18.60
N GLU A 107 -13.75 -0.12 18.18
CA GLU A 107 -14.30 1.18 18.58
C GLU A 107 -14.72 1.24 20.07
N GLN A 108 -14.98 0.11 20.71
CA GLN A 108 -15.36 0.05 22.12
C GLN A 108 -14.18 -0.07 23.08
N ILE A 109 -12.99 -0.43 22.57
CA ILE A 109 -11.78 -0.53 23.38
C ILE A 109 -11.38 0.85 23.88
N LYS A 110 -11.13 0.96 25.19
CA LYS A 110 -10.73 2.21 25.85
C LYS A 110 -9.24 2.26 26.13
N GLU A 111 -8.60 1.10 26.18
CA GLU A 111 -7.16 0.95 26.29
C GLU A 111 -6.46 1.45 25.02
N THR A 112 -5.22 1.91 25.17
CA THR A 112 -4.37 2.33 24.07
C THR A 112 -3.22 1.34 23.87
N SER A 113 -2.42 1.53 22.81
CA SER A 113 -1.23 0.71 22.53
C SER A 113 -0.13 0.77 23.61
N GLN A 114 -0.36 1.47 24.73
CA GLN A 114 0.50 1.39 25.92
C GLN A 114 0.26 0.10 26.72
N ASN A 115 -0.89 -0.57 26.56
CA ASN A 115 -1.12 -1.90 27.11
C ASN A 115 -0.37 -2.94 26.26
N PRO A 116 0.57 -3.73 26.81
CA PRO A 116 1.35 -4.69 26.04
C PRO A 116 0.52 -5.81 25.37
N GLU A 117 -0.59 -6.22 25.98
CA GLU A 117 -1.48 -7.23 25.38
C GLU A 117 -2.20 -6.66 24.15
N LEU A 118 -2.69 -5.42 24.25
CA LEU A 118 -3.32 -4.73 23.13
C LEU A 118 -2.31 -4.40 22.03
N ASP A 119 -1.12 -3.91 22.40
CA ASP A 119 -0.01 -3.63 21.46
C ASP A 119 0.28 -4.86 20.57
N ARG A 120 0.38 -6.04 21.18
CA ARG A 120 0.56 -7.31 20.45
C ARG A 120 -0.63 -7.63 19.55
N LEU A 121 -1.87 -7.42 20.00
CA LEU A 121 -3.06 -7.67 19.20
C LEU A 121 -3.16 -6.74 17.98
N LEU A 122 -2.71 -5.48 18.11
CA LEU A 122 -2.68 -4.54 16.99
C LEU A 122 -1.73 -5.00 15.88
N ASN A 123 -0.55 -5.53 16.25
CA ASN A 123 0.36 -6.15 15.28
C ASN A 123 -0.33 -7.30 14.53
N LEU A 124 -0.99 -8.20 15.27
CA LEU A 124 -1.69 -9.34 14.69
C LEU A 124 -2.83 -8.89 13.77
N LEU A 125 -3.56 -7.86 14.17
CA LEU A 125 -4.67 -7.31 13.39
C LEU A 125 -4.18 -6.73 12.06
N ILE A 126 -3.10 -5.95 12.05
CA ILE A 126 -2.51 -5.40 10.81
C ILE A 126 -2.04 -6.53 9.89
N ILE A 127 -1.29 -7.50 10.43
CA ILE A 127 -0.77 -8.63 9.66
C ILE A 127 -1.91 -9.47 9.06
N ASN A 128 -2.95 -9.78 9.84
CA ASN A 128 -4.08 -10.55 9.33
C ASN A 128 -4.90 -9.75 8.31
N THR A 129 -5.05 -8.44 8.50
CA THR A 129 -5.73 -7.58 7.51
C THR A 129 -4.99 -7.59 6.18
N LEU A 130 -3.66 -7.49 6.18
CA LEU A 130 -2.85 -7.61 4.97
C LEU A 130 -3.03 -8.95 4.27
N ARG A 131 -3.00 -10.05 5.04
CA ARG A 131 -3.20 -11.40 4.51
C ARG A 131 -4.60 -11.57 3.91
N HIS A 132 -5.63 -11.10 4.59
CA HIS A 132 -6.99 -11.17 4.09
C HIS A 132 -7.15 -10.32 2.83
N TYR A 133 -6.50 -9.16 2.75
CA TYR A 133 -6.53 -8.31 1.57
C TYR A 133 -5.89 -9.03 0.37
N ALA A 134 -4.78 -9.75 0.60
CA ALA A 134 -4.15 -10.59 -0.41
C ALA A 134 -5.06 -11.74 -0.86
N VAL A 135 -5.80 -12.39 0.06
CA VAL A 135 -6.79 -13.43 -0.27
C VAL A 135 -7.89 -12.86 -1.16
N LEU A 136 -8.46 -11.70 -0.81
CA LEU A 136 -9.50 -11.06 -1.62
C LEU A 136 -9.00 -10.68 -3.01
N ASN A 137 -7.78 -10.15 -3.11
CA ASN A 137 -7.18 -9.87 -4.41
C ASN A 137 -6.94 -11.12 -5.25
N ALA A 138 -6.59 -12.25 -4.63
CA ALA A 138 -6.43 -13.51 -5.34
C ALA A 138 -7.77 -14.01 -5.91
N ILE A 139 -8.87 -13.88 -5.16
CA ILE A 139 -10.23 -14.23 -5.64
C ILE A 139 -10.60 -13.37 -6.85
N LEU A 140 -10.27 -12.07 -6.83
CA LEU A 140 -10.56 -11.15 -7.93
C LEU A 140 -9.82 -11.49 -9.24
N LEU A 141 -8.76 -12.32 -9.19
CA LEU A 141 -8.06 -12.79 -10.39
C LEU A 141 -8.87 -13.80 -11.20
N ASN A 142 -9.91 -14.40 -10.61
CA ASN A 142 -10.79 -15.29 -11.33
C ASN A 142 -11.61 -14.48 -12.35
N SER A 143 -11.31 -14.63 -13.64
CA SER A 143 -11.98 -13.91 -14.74
C SER A 143 -13.46 -14.26 -14.90
N GLU A 144 -13.89 -15.41 -14.40
CA GLU A 144 -15.28 -15.88 -14.46
C GLU A 144 -16.12 -15.38 -13.28
N LEU A 145 -15.51 -14.63 -12.36
CA LEU A 145 -16.20 -14.06 -11.22
C LEU A 145 -17.23 -13.01 -11.66
N ASP A 146 -18.46 -13.20 -11.19
CA ASP A 146 -19.59 -12.30 -11.43
C ASP A 146 -19.34 -10.86 -10.94
N ALA A 147 -19.89 -9.88 -11.65
CA ALA A 147 -19.68 -8.46 -11.36
C ALA A 147 -20.21 -8.04 -9.97
N ASP A 148 -21.34 -8.61 -9.53
CA ASP A 148 -21.89 -8.31 -8.21
C ASP A 148 -20.97 -8.86 -7.11
N ILE A 149 -20.41 -10.05 -7.32
CA ILE A 149 -19.43 -10.65 -6.40
C ILE A 149 -18.15 -9.81 -6.32
N ARG A 150 -17.63 -9.33 -7.46
CA ARG A 150 -16.49 -8.40 -7.48
C ARG A 150 -16.78 -7.14 -6.66
N SER A 151 -17.96 -6.55 -6.86
CA SER A 151 -18.39 -5.37 -6.09
C SER A 151 -18.42 -5.64 -4.59
N GLN A 152 -18.97 -6.78 -4.17
CA GLN A 152 -18.99 -7.15 -2.74
C GLN A 152 -17.58 -7.34 -2.17
N ILE A 153 -16.65 -7.89 -2.94
CA ILE A 153 -15.25 -7.99 -2.52
C ILE A 153 -14.59 -6.61 -2.39
N TYR A 154 -14.88 -5.67 -3.31
CA TYR A 154 -14.40 -4.29 -3.18
C TYR A 154 -14.96 -3.59 -1.94
N ASP A 155 -16.25 -3.78 -1.64
CA ASP A 155 -16.87 -3.25 -0.42
C ASP A 155 -16.20 -3.84 0.83
N LEU A 156 -15.94 -5.15 0.82
CA LEU A 156 -15.25 -5.85 1.90
C LEU A 156 -13.82 -5.32 2.12
N GLN A 157 -13.08 -5.06 1.04
CA GLN A 157 -11.78 -4.37 1.12
C GLN A 157 -11.93 -2.98 1.75
N GLY A 158 -12.98 -2.24 1.39
CA GLY A 158 -13.30 -0.93 1.98
C GLY A 158 -13.56 -1.00 3.49
N VAL A 159 -14.27 -2.02 3.98
CA VAL A 159 -14.49 -2.26 5.41
C VAL A 159 -13.16 -2.53 6.12
N MET A 160 -12.28 -3.32 5.52
CA MET A 160 -10.94 -3.60 6.07
C MET A 160 -10.06 -2.35 6.19
N MET A 161 -10.09 -1.47 5.18
CA MET A 161 -9.36 -0.20 5.25
C MET A 161 -9.93 0.72 6.33
N SER A 162 -11.26 0.73 6.50
CA SER A 162 -11.94 1.49 7.55
C SER A 162 -11.58 0.96 8.95
N LEU A 163 -11.41 -0.36 9.10
CA LEU A 163 -10.90 -0.97 10.32
C LEU A 163 -9.51 -0.44 10.68
N LEU A 164 -8.58 -0.42 9.74
CA LEU A 164 -7.23 0.10 9.99
C LEU A 164 -7.21 1.60 10.23
N GLY A 165 -7.99 2.38 9.49
CA GLY A 165 -8.12 3.83 9.71
C GLY A 165 -8.55 4.16 11.14
N ASN A 166 -9.53 3.41 11.67
CA ASN A 166 -10.00 3.58 13.04
C ASN A 166 -8.97 3.17 14.11
N LEU A 167 -8.11 2.19 13.85
CA LEU A 167 -7.03 1.82 14.77
C LEU A 167 -6.06 2.97 15.00
N THR A 168 -5.64 3.64 13.91
CA THR A 168 -4.67 4.73 13.97
C THR A 168 -5.21 5.95 14.70
N ILE A 169 -6.50 6.26 14.53
CA ILE A 169 -7.10 7.46 15.11
C ILE A 169 -7.34 7.29 16.62
N ARG A 170 -7.65 6.07 17.08
CA ARG A 170 -8.18 5.86 18.44
C ARG A 170 -7.22 5.13 19.39
N ILE A 171 -6.45 4.17 18.87
CA ILE A 171 -5.75 3.20 19.74
C ILE A 171 -4.23 3.37 19.70
N ASP A 172 -3.67 3.70 18.52
CA ASP A 172 -2.22 3.83 18.34
C ASP A 172 -1.78 5.29 18.11
N SER A 173 -0.49 5.59 18.31
CA SER A 173 0.07 6.84 17.79
C SER A 173 0.33 6.71 16.30
N ILE A 174 0.42 7.84 15.59
CA ILE A 174 0.72 7.85 14.15
C ILE A 174 2.03 7.13 13.87
N GLU A 175 3.07 7.42 14.65
CA GLU A 175 4.40 6.85 14.47
C GLU A 175 4.39 5.34 14.69
N LYS A 176 3.81 4.87 15.80
CA LYS A 176 3.72 3.44 16.09
C LYS A 176 2.93 2.69 15.03
N PHE A 177 1.80 3.26 14.58
CA PHE A 177 1.01 2.64 13.52
C PHE A 177 1.79 2.50 12.22
N ILE A 178 2.49 3.56 11.79
CA ILE A 178 3.31 3.54 10.59
C ILE A 178 4.46 2.53 10.72
N ASP A 179 5.13 2.49 11.87
CA ASP A 179 6.18 1.50 12.14
C ASP A 179 5.62 0.06 12.03
N ARG A 180 4.44 -0.22 12.60
CA ARG A 180 3.81 -1.55 12.47
C ARG A 180 3.46 -1.87 11.02
N LEU A 181 2.93 -0.90 10.29
CA LEU A 181 2.51 -1.08 8.91
C LEU A 181 3.71 -1.36 8.01
N GLU A 182 4.78 -0.58 8.15
CA GLU A 182 6.04 -0.78 7.44
C GLU A 182 6.62 -2.17 7.76
N ASN A 183 6.69 -2.55 9.03
CA ASN A 183 7.17 -3.87 9.43
C ASN A 183 6.31 -4.98 8.82
N ALA A 184 4.99 -4.87 8.84
CA ALA A 184 4.11 -5.90 8.30
C ALA A 184 4.21 -6.01 6.77
N LEU A 185 4.47 -4.90 6.07
CA LEU A 185 4.64 -4.87 4.61
C LEU A 185 6.04 -5.29 4.14
N THR A 186 7.05 -5.23 5.00
CA THR A 186 8.44 -5.58 4.66
C THR A 186 8.82 -7.03 4.98
N VAL A 187 8.00 -7.75 5.77
CA VAL A 187 8.26 -9.15 6.18
C VAL A 187 8.25 -10.13 5.00
N GLU A 188 7.58 -9.81 3.89
CA GLU A 188 7.58 -10.61 2.67
C GLU A 188 8.51 -9.96 1.61
N ASN A 189 9.71 -10.51 1.40
CA ASN A 189 10.71 -9.93 0.47
C ASN A 189 10.36 -10.16 -1.01
N GLY A 190 10.34 -9.10 -1.84
CA GLY A 190 10.27 -9.17 -3.31
C GLY A 190 9.69 -7.92 -3.99
N GLY A 191 10.07 -7.61 -5.24
CA GLY A 191 9.63 -6.38 -5.94
C GLY A 191 8.13 -6.32 -6.29
N ILE A 192 7.50 -7.48 -6.53
CA ILE A 192 6.03 -7.58 -6.64
C ILE A 192 5.35 -7.17 -5.32
N ASN A 193 6.02 -7.34 -4.19
CA ASN A 193 5.48 -7.00 -2.88
C ASN A 193 5.51 -5.49 -2.64
N ASP A 194 6.49 -4.75 -3.19
CA ASP A 194 6.50 -3.29 -3.11
C ASP A 194 5.32 -2.66 -3.87
N LEU A 195 4.93 -3.24 -5.02
CA LEU A 195 3.73 -2.82 -5.76
C LEU A 195 2.45 -3.14 -4.98
N LYS A 196 2.30 -4.38 -4.50
CA LYS A 196 1.13 -4.80 -3.70
C LYS A 196 1.02 -3.98 -2.41
N ALA A 197 2.15 -3.63 -1.79
CA ALA A 197 2.21 -2.73 -0.64
C ALA A 197 1.74 -1.31 -1.01
N ALA A 198 2.22 -0.76 -2.12
CA ALA A 198 1.82 0.57 -2.59
C ALA A 198 0.31 0.63 -2.91
N GLU A 199 -0.27 -0.43 -3.47
CA GLU A 199 -1.71 -0.56 -3.70
C GLU A 199 -2.49 -0.58 -2.41
N PHE A 200 -2.11 -1.47 -1.49
CA PHE A 200 -2.73 -1.56 -0.18
C PHE A 200 -2.70 -0.19 0.54
N LEU A 201 -1.55 0.48 0.53
CA LEU A 201 -1.38 1.79 1.14
C LEU A 201 -2.20 2.87 0.42
N SER A 202 -2.38 2.77 -0.90
CA SER A 202 -3.25 3.68 -1.64
C SER A 202 -4.72 3.51 -1.24
N ALA A 203 -5.19 2.27 -1.10
CA ALA A 203 -6.55 2.01 -0.63
C ALA A 203 -6.77 2.46 0.82
N LEU A 204 -5.75 2.32 1.68
CA LEU A 204 -5.78 2.82 3.05
C LEU A 204 -5.77 4.35 3.11
N GLU A 205 -4.95 5.00 2.28
CA GLU A 205 -4.84 6.46 2.19
C GLU A 205 -6.22 7.10 1.95
N GLU A 206 -7.05 6.51 1.08
CA GLU A 206 -8.39 6.99 0.74
C GLU A 206 -9.37 6.95 1.92
N LYS A 207 -9.11 6.12 2.94
CA LYS A 207 -9.94 6.05 4.16
C LYS A 207 -9.42 6.94 5.30
N MET A 208 -8.36 7.71 5.06
CA MET A 208 -7.74 8.55 6.06
C MET A 208 -7.89 10.04 5.76
N ALA A 209 -7.73 10.87 6.79
CA ALA A 209 -7.72 12.32 6.69
C ALA A 209 -6.54 12.93 7.47
N GLY A 210 -6.21 14.19 7.17
CA GLY A 210 -5.22 14.98 7.91
C GLY A 210 -3.82 14.34 7.95
N GLU A 211 -3.16 14.42 9.12
CA GLU A 211 -1.81 13.91 9.32
C GLU A 211 -1.68 12.40 9.11
N HIS A 212 -2.69 11.61 9.46
CA HIS A 212 -2.68 10.17 9.24
C HIS A 212 -2.57 9.81 7.75
N ARG A 213 -3.37 10.49 6.91
CA ARG A 213 -3.31 10.34 5.46
C ARG A 213 -1.94 10.71 4.91
N ASN A 214 -1.37 11.82 5.39
CA ASN A 214 -0.03 12.26 4.97
C ASN A 214 1.04 11.23 5.33
N SER A 215 0.98 10.64 6.52
CA SER A 215 1.93 9.61 6.97
C SER A 215 1.81 8.31 6.18
N VAL A 216 0.60 7.85 5.86
CA VAL A 216 0.39 6.68 4.99
C VAL A 216 0.84 6.97 3.55
N SER A 217 0.57 8.17 3.03
CA SER A 217 1.07 8.63 1.73
C SER A 217 2.61 8.65 1.69
N ALA A 218 3.26 9.10 2.77
CA ALA A 218 4.71 9.08 2.88
C ALA A 218 5.28 7.65 2.90
N LEU A 219 4.65 6.73 3.62
CA LEU A 219 5.05 5.32 3.60
C LEU A 219 4.86 4.71 2.20
N LYS A 220 3.73 5.01 1.53
CA LYS A 220 3.46 4.59 0.14
C LYS A 220 4.55 5.08 -0.80
N GLU A 221 4.96 6.35 -0.65
CA GLU A 221 6.04 6.95 -1.44
C GLU A 221 7.35 6.18 -1.29
N ASP A 222 7.68 5.72 -0.09
CA ASP A 222 8.90 4.96 0.15
C ASP A 222 8.89 3.59 -0.56
N PHE A 223 7.74 2.89 -0.58
CA PHE A 223 7.57 1.67 -1.37
C PHE A 223 7.65 1.93 -2.88
N LEU A 224 7.01 3.00 -3.36
CA LEU A 224 7.10 3.40 -4.78
C LEU A 224 8.52 3.74 -5.20
N ILE A 225 9.32 4.38 -4.33
CA ILE A 225 10.72 4.67 -4.61
C ILE A 225 11.56 3.39 -4.64
N LYS A 226 11.34 2.45 -3.71
CA LYS A 226 12.00 1.13 -3.72
C LYS A 226 11.71 0.39 -5.04
N LEU A 227 10.43 0.30 -5.43
CA LEU A 227 10.01 -0.30 -6.69
C LEU A 227 10.62 0.40 -7.91
N SER A 228 10.60 1.74 -7.94
CA SER A 228 11.24 2.52 -9.01
C SER A 228 12.74 2.20 -9.11
N GLY A 229 13.41 2.10 -7.96
CA GLY A 229 14.82 1.74 -7.87
C GLY A 229 15.12 0.36 -8.46
N GLN A 230 14.28 -0.63 -8.16
CA GLN A 230 14.40 -1.99 -8.71
C GLN A 230 14.19 -2.05 -10.23
N LEU A 231 13.20 -1.30 -10.72
CA LEU A 231 12.93 -1.17 -12.15
C LEU A 231 14.12 -0.51 -12.87
N GLU A 232 14.58 0.63 -12.38
CA GLU A 232 15.74 1.35 -12.94
C GLU A 232 17.02 0.53 -12.85
N GLY A 233 17.20 -0.23 -11.75
CA GLY A 233 18.33 -1.12 -11.53
C GLY A 233 18.34 -2.33 -12.46
N GLY A 234 17.24 -2.59 -13.17
CA GLY A 234 17.12 -3.73 -14.07
C GLY A 234 16.98 -5.08 -13.35
N LEU A 235 16.79 -5.09 -12.02
CA LEU A 235 16.65 -6.32 -11.23
C LEU A 235 15.32 -7.04 -11.51
N ILE A 236 14.35 -6.32 -12.08
CA ILE A 236 13.08 -6.85 -12.59
C ILE A 236 13.19 -7.29 -14.06
N LEU A 237 14.20 -6.80 -14.79
CA LEU A 237 14.33 -6.93 -16.27
C LEU A 237 15.49 -7.84 -16.71
N SER A 238 16.24 -8.44 -15.78
CA SER A 238 17.47 -9.19 -16.06
C SER A 238 17.25 -10.66 -16.49
N GLY A 239 16.09 -11.01 -17.06
CA GLY A 239 15.78 -12.34 -17.61
C GLY A 239 14.66 -12.32 -18.66
N ASP A 240 14.22 -13.50 -19.12
CA ASP A 240 13.15 -13.69 -20.13
C ASP A 240 11.73 -13.27 -19.66
N VAL A 241 11.61 -12.73 -18.44
CA VAL A 241 10.33 -12.34 -17.83
C VAL A 241 10.06 -10.86 -18.13
N SER A 242 9.03 -10.59 -18.92
CA SER A 242 8.62 -9.22 -19.23
C SER A 242 8.07 -8.52 -17.98
N LEU A 243 8.36 -7.23 -17.84
CA LEU A 243 7.70 -6.33 -16.88
C LEU A 243 6.18 -6.44 -16.94
N LEU A 244 5.65 -6.67 -18.15
CA LEU A 244 4.23 -6.93 -18.37
C LEU A 244 3.76 -8.16 -17.59
N SER A 245 4.46 -9.30 -17.67
CA SER A 245 4.07 -10.52 -16.93
C SER A 245 4.21 -10.38 -15.41
N LEU A 246 5.13 -9.55 -14.91
CA LEU A 246 5.28 -9.35 -13.46
C LEU A 246 4.22 -8.43 -12.88
N LEU A 247 3.71 -7.48 -13.68
CA LEU A 247 2.80 -6.45 -13.23
C LEU A 247 1.34 -6.71 -13.63
N SER A 248 1.07 -7.57 -14.62
CA SER A 248 -0.28 -7.87 -15.13
C SER A 248 -0.96 -9.10 -14.51
N VAL A 249 -0.21 -10.08 -14.00
CA VAL A 249 -0.78 -11.41 -13.67
C VAL A 249 -1.60 -11.43 -12.38
N ASP A 250 -1.43 -10.45 -11.48
CA ASP A 250 -2.03 -10.44 -10.14
C ASP A 250 -2.79 -9.14 -9.78
N ALA A 251 -3.31 -8.41 -10.76
CA ALA A 251 -4.01 -7.14 -10.48
C ALA A 251 -5.45 -7.39 -10.01
N GLY A 252 -5.64 -7.79 -8.75
CA GLY A 252 -6.98 -8.01 -8.17
C GLY A 252 -7.89 -6.78 -8.33
N ASN A 253 -7.50 -5.63 -7.78
CA ASN A 253 -8.16 -4.35 -8.05
C ASN A 253 -7.43 -3.60 -9.18
N ARG A 254 -7.95 -3.70 -10.40
CA ARG A 254 -7.32 -3.13 -11.61
C ARG A 254 -7.27 -1.61 -11.61
N GLN A 255 -8.29 -0.94 -11.06
CA GLN A 255 -8.32 0.52 -10.98
C GLN A 255 -7.26 1.04 -10.01
N LEU A 256 -7.13 0.39 -8.86
CA LEU A 256 -6.08 0.70 -7.89
C LEU A 256 -4.68 0.47 -8.48
N ARG A 257 -4.49 -0.67 -9.17
CA ARG A 257 -3.26 -0.97 -9.93
C ARG A 257 -2.96 0.15 -10.93
N LEU A 258 -3.93 0.56 -11.73
CA LEU A 258 -3.79 1.65 -12.71
C LEU A 258 -3.30 2.94 -12.04
N ASN A 259 -3.91 3.33 -10.92
CA ASN A 259 -3.52 4.53 -10.17
C ASN A 259 -2.06 4.44 -9.69
N VAL A 260 -1.67 3.32 -9.11
CA VAL A 260 -0.31 3.11 -8.59
C VAL A 260 0.73 3.06 -9.71
N LEU A 261 0.40 2.46 -10.86
CA LEU A 261 1.28 2.44 -12.03
C LEU A 261 1.48 3.83 -12.64
N GLU A 262 0.46 4.69 -12.65
CA GLU A 262 0.61 6.08 -13.09
C GLU A 262 1.52 6.87 -12.13
N GLU A 263 1.36 6.67 -10.83
CA GLU A 263 2.30 7.24 -9.85
C GLU A 263 3.73 6.73 -10.10
N LEU A 264 3.92 5.43 -10.29
CA LEU A 264 5.22 4.85 -10.57
C LEU A 264 5.84 5.42 -11.85
N ARG A 265 5.06 5.54 -12.92
CA ARG A 265 5.49 6.07 -14.23
C ARG A 265 6.02 7.50 -14.12
N GLU A 266 5.40 8.35 -13.32
CA GLU A 266 5.85 9.73 -13.11
C GLU A 266 7.19 9.83 -12.35
N ARG A 267 7.63 8.75 -11.67
CA ARG A 267 8.87 8.72 -10.88
C ARG A 267 10.07 8.18 -11.66
N LEU A 268 9.83 7.38 -12.68
CA LEU A 268 10.88 6.77 -13.49
C LEU A 268 11.61 7.80 -14.34
N VAL A 269 12.85 7.49 -14.68
CA VAL A 269 13.72 8.25 -15.60
C VAL A 269 13.87 7.50 -16.91
N ASN A 270 13.94 6.17 -16.89
CA ASN A 270 14.11 5.34 -18.08
C ASN A 270 12.85 5.33 -18.96
N ASN A 271 13.01 5.79 -20.21
CA ASN A 271 11.92 5.87 -21.19
C ASN A 271 11.42 4.50 -21.67
N ASP A 272 12.27 3.47 -21.68
CA ASP A 272 11.87 2.13 -22.09
C ASP A 272 10.89 1.55 -21.08
N ILE A 273 11.20 1.67 -19.78
CA ILE A 273 10.31 1.24 -18.69
C ILE A 273 8.99 2.03 -18.71
N LYS A 274 9.05 3.35 -18.95
CA LYS A 274 7.83 4.17 -19.11
C LYS A 274 6.98 3.69 -20.28
N THR A 275 7.61 3.26 -21.37
CA THR A 275 6.91 2.73 -22.54
C THR A 275 6.23 1.40 -22.20
N GLU A 276 6.91 0.50 -21.50
CA GLU A 276 6.30 -0.76 -21.02
C GLU A 276 5.13 -0.52 -20.05
N LEU A 277 5.28 0.43 -19.12
CA LEU A 277 4.19 0.84 -18.22
C LEU A 277 3.00 1.43 -19.00
N ASN A 278 3.24 2.20 -20.07
CA ASN A 278 2.17 2.70 -20.91
C ASN A 278 1.40 1.58 -21.63
N LEU A 279 2.10 0.53 -22.07
CA LEU A 279 1.46 -0.64 -22.67
C LEU A 279 0.62 -1.41 -21.65
N LEU A 280 1.14 -1.57 -20.43
CA LEU A 280 0.40 -2.17 -19.33
C LEU A 280 -0.86 -1.37 -18.98
N ARG A 281 -0.72 -0.04 -18.90
CA ARG A 281 -1.81 0.90 -18.68
C ARG A 281 -2.92 0.73 -19.70
N GLN A 282 -2.57 0.63 -20.99
CA GLN A 282 -3.54 0.42 -22.07
C GLN A 282 -4.30 -0.90 -21.89
N ARG A 283 -3.61 -2.00 -21.58
CA ARG A 283 -4.27 -3.29 -21.31
C ARG A 283 -5.21 -3.23 -20.12
N LEU A 284 -4.77 -2.65 -19.00
CA LEU A 284 -5.61 -2.52 -17.81
C LEU A 284 -6.87 -1.69 -18.10
N LEU A 285 -6.73 -0.59 -18.86
CA LEU A 285 -7.89 0.20 -19.29
C LEU A 285 -8.85 -0.63 -20.17
N GLU A 286 -8.33 -1.47 -21.08
CA GLU A 286 -9.14 -2.38 -21.89
C GLU A 286 -9.84 -3.47 -21.05
N GLU A 287 -9.19 -4.00 -20.02
CA GLU A 287 -9.77 -5.01 -19.13
C GLU A 287 -10.88 -4.42 -18.25
N ILE A 288 -10.64 -3.23 -17.66
CA ILE A 288 -11.66 -2.51 -16.89
C ILE A 288 -12.88 -2.23 -17.80
N LEU A 289 -12.67 -1.89 -19.07
CA LEU A 289 -13.76 -1.73 -20.05
C LEU A 289 -14.57 -3.01 -20.28
N LYS A 290 -13.91 -4.17 -20.36
CA LYS A 290 -14.57 -5.44 -20.69
C LYS A 290 -15.37 -6.01 -19.52
N GLU A 291 -14.86 -5.88 -18.31
CA GLU A 291 -15.45 -6.55 -17.14
C GLU A 291 -16.49 -5.72 -16.41
N GLU A 292 -16.27 -4.40 -16.30
CA GLU A 292 -17.15 -3.52 -15.54
C GLU A 292 -18.08 -2.71 -16.43
N GLY A 293 -17.81 -2.72 -17.75
CA GLY A 293 -18.42 -1.82 -18.71
C GLY A 293 -18.29 -0.39 -18.22
N ILE A 294 -17.10 0.23 -18.35
CA ILE A 294 -16.84 1.59 -17.82
C ILE A 294 -17.93 2.54 -18.31
N GLY A 295 -18.95 2.70 -17.48
CA GLY A 295 -20.01 3.62 -17.74
C GLY A 295 -19.43 5.02 -17.60
N GLY A 296 -20.09 5.98 -18.24
CA GLY A 296 -19.85 7.39 -17.93
C GLY A 296 -19.92 7.69 -16.42
N VAL A 297 -20.51 6.82 -15.59
CA VAL A 297 -20.49 6.97 -14.13
C VAL A 297 -19.08 6.85 -13.54
N GLN A 298 -18.32 5.80 -13.87
CA GLN A 298 -16.99 5.57 -13.28
C GLN A 298 -15.97 6.62 -13.76
N ALA A 299 -15.94 6.90 -15.07
CA ALA A 299 -15.05 7.91 -15.62
C ALA A 299 -15.36 9.30 -15.03
N LEU A 300 -16.64 9.63 -14.80
CA LEU A 300 -17.03 10.87 -14.15
C LEU A 300 -16.58 10.93 -12.70
N ALA A 301 -16.76 9.84 -11.94
CA ALA A 301 -16.33 9.77 -10.55
C ALA A 301 -14.82 10.07 -10.39
N ILE A 302 -13.98 9.54 -11.29
CA ILE A 302 -12.53 9.79 -11.25
C ILE A 302 -12.17 11.19 -11.74
N ILE A 303 -12.92 11.76 -12.69
CA ILE A 303 -12.77 13.18 -13.05
C ILE A 303 -13.10 14.08 -11.86
N ASP A 304 -14.17 13.77 -11.13
CA ASP A 304 -14.61 14.54 -9.97
C ASP A 304 -13.62 14.41 -8.80
N GLU A 305 -13.04 13.23 -8.58
CA GLU A 305 -11.93 13.04 -7.64
C GLU A 305 -10.71 13.89 -8.04
N ALA A 306 -10.32 13.86 -9.31
CA ALA A 306 -9.21 14.65 -9.82
C ALA A 306 -9.43 16.16 -9.65
N LYS A 307 -10.67 16.64 -9.82
CA LYS A 307 -11.07 18.04 -9.54
C LYS A 307 -10.94 18.38 -8.06
N ALA A 308 -11.48 17.54 -7.18
CA ALA A 308 -11.41 17.76 -5.74
C ALA A 308 -9.96 17.79 -5.24
N LEU A 309 -9.10 16.93 -5.77
CA LEU A 309 -7.66 16.96 -5.45
C LEU A 309 -6.96 18.19 -6.03
N MET A 310 -7.34 18.64 -7.22
CA MET A 310 -6.81 19.87 -7.82
C MET A 310 -7.18 21.10 -6.98
N GLU A 311 -8.41 21.17 -6.47
CA GLU A 311 -8.86 22.23 -5.57
C GLU A 311 -8.05 22.24 -4.26
N GLN A 312 -7.83 21.07 -3.65
CA GLN A 312 -6.94 20.95 -2.48
C GLN A 312 -5.50 21.40 -2.79
N LEU A 313 -5.00 21.13 -3.99
CA LEU A 313 -3.67 21.58 -4.41
C LEU A 313 -3.64 23.11 -4.58
N ASP A 314 -4.63 23.70 -5.25
CA ASP A 314 -4.75 25.15 -5.43
C ASP A 314 -4.87 25.86 -4.06
N GLU A 315 -5.64 25.29 -3.10
CA GLU A 315 -5.74 25.79 -1.72
C GLU A 315 -4.39 25.77 -1.01
N LYS A 316 -3.70 24.62 -0.96
CA LYS A 316 -2.36 24.51 -0.32
C LYS A 316 -1.33 25.44 -0.94
N VAL A 317 -1.43 25.71 -2.24
CA VAL A 317 -0.55 26.68 -2.92
C VAL A 317 -0.91 28.10 -2.51
N GLY A 318 -2.20 28.42 -2.39
CA GLY A 318 -2.68 29.74 -1.95
C GLY A 318 -2.36 30.07 -0.48
N GLU A 319 -2.25 29.06 0.38
CA GLU A 319 -1.87 29.22 1.80
C GLU A 319 -0.39 29.56 2.01
N ARG A 320 0.48 29.39 0.99
CA ARG A 320 1.92 29.61 1.16
C ARG A 320 2.30 31.08 1.01
N GLU A 321 3.11 31.56 1.95
CA GLU A 321 3.80 32.84 1.82
C GLU A 321 4.94 32.72 0.79
N GLY A 322 4.76 33.33 -0.38
CA GLY A 322 5.77 33.42 -1.44
C GLY A 322 5.47 32.56 -2.67
N ASP A 323 6.39 32.60 -3.63
CA ASP A 323 6.20 31.89 -4.90
C ASP A 323 6.49 30.39 -4.76
N VAL A 324 5.54 29.54 -5.15
CA VAL A 324 5.78 28.09 -5.24
C VAL A 324 6.88 27.78 -6.25
N ASN A 325 7.65 26.75 -5.97
CA ASN A 325 8.78 26.40 -6.83
C ASN A 325 8.33 26.07 -8.27
N GLY A 326 9.23 26.23 -9.24
CA GLY A 326 8.91 25.96 -10.65
C GLY A 326 8.51 24.50 -10.94
N SER A 327 8.94 23.54 -10.11
CA SER A 327 8.55 22.14 -10.26
C SER A 327 7.06 21.93 -9.94
N VAL A 328 6.56 22.51 -8.86
CA VAL A 328 5.15 22.44 -8.45
C VAL A 328 4.28 23.13 -9.50
N LYS A 329 4.69 24.31 -9.98
CA LYS A 329 3.99 25.01 -11.08
C LYS A 329 3.84 24.14 -12.33
N LEU A 330 4.94 23.53 -12.78
CA LEU A 330 4.91 22.65 -13.95
C LEU A 330 3.99 21.43 -13.73
N LEU A 331 4.01 20.84 -12.53
CA LEU A 331 3.10 19.73 -12.19
C LEU A 331 1.64 20.19 -12.22
N MET A 332 1.33 21.37 -11.67
CA MET A 332 -0.02 21.93 -11.71
C MET A 332 -0.50 22.17 -13.14
N GLU A 333 0.33 22.78 -14.00
CA GLU A 333 -0.01 23.00 -15.41
C GLU A 333 -0.29 21.69 -16.15
N ARG A 334 0.58 20.68 -15.96
CA ARG A 334 0.39 19.34 -16.54
C ARG A 334 -0.89 18.70 -16.02
N ALA A 335 -1.17 18.75 -14.73
CA ALA A 335 -2.38 18.18 -14.15
C ALA A 335 -3.65 18.88 -14.68
N LYS A 336 -3.66 20.21 -14.77
CA LYS A 336 -4.78 20.98 -15.34
C LYS A 336 -5.02 20.61 -16.80
N PHE A 337 -3.95 20.45 -17.58
CA PHE A 337 -4.04 20.00 -18.97
C PHE A 337 -4.61 18.58 -19.11
N ASN A 338 -4.17 17.61 -18.30
CA ASN A 338 -4.72 16.25 -18.30
C ASN A 338 -6.21 16.25 -17.89
N LEU A 339 -6.58 17.03 -16.87
CA LEU A 339 -7.97 17.14 -16.42
C LEU A 339 -8.88 17.73 -17.50
N MET A 340 -8.44 18.79 -18.20
CA MET A 340 -9.17 19.35 -19.33
C MET A 340 -9.37 18.33 -20.46
N GLN A 341 -8.35 17.52 -20.76
CA GLN A 341 -8.47 16.45 -21.75
C GLN A 341 -9.44 15.36 -21.29
N ALA A 342 -9.40 14.98 -20.01
CA ALA A 342 -10.31 13.99 -19.43
C ALA A 342 -11.78 14.41 -19.62
N GLU A 343 -12.12 15.65 -19.27
CA GLU A 343 -13.46 16.20 -19.47
C GLU A 343 -13.87 16.27 -20.95
N SER A 344 -12.94 16.60 -21.83
CA SER A 344 -13.19 16.64 -23.28
C SER A 344 -13.50 15.26 -23.84
N LEU A 345 -12.71 14.26 -23.46
CA LEU A 345 -12.90 12.86 -23.87
C LEU A 345 -14.20 12.29 -23.28
N TYR A 346 -14.55 12.67 -22.06
CA TYR A 346 -15.81 12.29 -21.43
C TYR A 346 -17.02 12.78 -22.24
N ARG A 347 -17.02 14.05 -22.66
CA ARG A 347 -18.08 14.63 -23.51
C ARG A 347 -18.17 13.98 -24.89
N GLN A 348 -17.10 13.35 -25.35
CA GLN A 348 -17.03 12.59 -26.61
C GLN A 348 -17.40 11.11 -26.41
N GLU A 349 -17.88 10.73 -25.23
CA GLU A 349 -18.19 9.34 -24.85
C GLU A 349 -16.97 8.40 -24.92
N ASN A 350 -15.75 8.95 -24.97
CA ASN A 350 -14.51 8.19 -24.88
C ASN A 350 -14.13 8.01 -23.39
N PHE A 351 -14.90 7.18 -22.68
CA PHE A 351 -14.75 6.99 -21.24
C PHE A 351 -13.40 6.38 -20.84
N SER A 352 -12.83 5.49 -21.67
CA SER A 352 -11.49 4.94 -21.44
C SER A 352 -10.41 6.02 -21.50
N GLY A 353 -10.47 6.86 -22.55
CA GLY A 353 -9.57 8.01 -22.68
C GLY A 353 -9.74 9.00 -21.53
N ALA A 354 -10.98 9.28 -21.15
CA ALA A 354 -11.32 10.16 -20.04
C ALA A 354 -10.73 9.66 -18.71
N LEU A 355 -10.98 8.38 -18.39
CA LEU A 355 -10.43 7.71 -17.21
C LEU A 355 -8.90 7.78 -17.19
N GLY A 356 -8.25 7.40 -18.30
CA GLY A 356 -6.80 7.40 -18.40
C GLY A 356 -6.17 8.78 -18.17
N GLN A 357 -6.78 9.85 -18.70
CA GLN A 357 -6.32 11.22 -18.47
C GLN A 357 -6.58 11.70 -17.04
N ALA A 358 -7.73 11.35 -16.47
CA ALA A 358 -8.08 11.71 -15.09
C ALA A 358 -7.14 11.04 -14.08
N THR A 359 -6.85 9.75 -14.23
CA THR A 359 -5.88 9.04 -13.37
C THR A 359 -4.48 9.63 -13.48
N SER A 360 -4.01 9.96 -14.69
CA SER A 360 -2.73 10.67 -14.86
C SER A 360 -2.74 12.03 -14.16
N ALA A 361 -3.84 12.79 -14.21
CA ALA A 361 -3.98 14.03 -13.46
C ALA A 361 -3.87 13.80 -11.95
N ILE A 362 -4.56 12.80 -11.40
CA ILE A 362 -4.51 12.43 -9.98
C ILE A 362 -3.06 12.13 -9.54
N ALA A 363 -2.34 11.30 -10.30
CA ALA A 363 -0.94 10.95 -9.98
C ALA A 363 -0.03 12.18 -9.94
N ILE A 364 -0.20 13.11 -10.90
CA ILE A 364 0.55 14.37 -10.96
C ILE A 364 0.20 15.28 -9.77
N ILE A 365 -1.09 15.41 -9.43
CA ILE A 365 -1.58 16.21 -8.30
C ILE A 365 -1.03 15.66 -6.98
N LYS A 366 -1.12 14.35 -6.74
CA LYS A 366 -0.58 13.70 -5.55
C LYS A 366 0.94 13.93 -5.43
N SER A 367 1.67 13.86 -6.55
CA SER A 367 3.10 14.19 -6.56
C SER A 367 3.37 15.65 -6.18
N ALA A 368 2.53 16.61 -6.60
CA ALA A 368 2.66 18.02 -6.24
C ALA A 368 2.31 18.26 -4.75
N LEU A 369 1.20 17.69 -4.27
CA LEU A 369 0.79 17.76 -2.87
C LEU A 369 1.86 17.18 -1.94
N ASN A 370 2.49 16.07 -2.31
CA ASN A 370 3.58 15.48 -1.54
C ASN A 370 4.81 16.41 -1.47
N GLN A 371 5.10 17.19 -2.50
CA GLN A 371 6.18 18.20 -2.44
C GLN A 371 5.84 19.34 -1.47
N LEU A 372 4.56 19.69 -1.36
CA LEU A 372 4.06 20.77 -0.50
C LEU A 372 3.80 20.36 0.95
N SER A 373 3.64 19.07 1.25
CA SER A 373 3.16 18.61 2.56
C SER A 373 4.26 18.33 3.59
N ALA A 374 5.55 18.46 3.26
CA ALA A 374 6.60 18.19 4.23
C ALA A 374 6.90 19.38 5.15
N SER A 375 6.95 19.12 6.45
CA SER A 375 7.44 20.04 7.47
C SER A 375 8.98 20.14 7.42
N SER A 376 9.53 21.26 7.86
CA SER A 376 10.97 21.47 8.03
C SER A 376 11.59 20.55 9.10
N ASP A 377 10.74 20.04 9.98
CA ASP A 377 11.13 19.31 11.18
C ASP A 377 11.48 17.87 10.82
N GLY A 378 12.75 17.66 10.50
CA GLY A 378 13.28 16.32 10.25
C GLY A 378 14.19 16.20 9.03
N TRP A 379 14.37 17.24 8.21
CA TRP A 379 15.27 17.15 7.05
C TRP A 379 16.70 16.79 7.42
N ALA A 380 17.21 17.30 8.54
CA ALA A 380 18.54 16.93 9.04
C ALA A 380 18.62 15.43 9.40
N LYS A 381 17.56 14.89 10.04
CA LYS A 381 17.45 13.46 10.34
C LYS A 381 17.37 12.63 9.06
N GLN A 382 16.56 13.05 8.09
CA GLN A 382 16.45 12.37 6.79
C GLN A 382 17.76 12.40 6.02
N ALA A 383 18.45 13.53 5.94
CA ALA A 383 19.76 13.64 5.31
C ALA A 383 20.78 12.69 5.97
N GLN A 384 20.74 12.57 7.29
CA GLN A 384 21.58 11.62 8.02
C GLN A 384 21.23 10.16 7.69
N VAL A 385 19.95 9.81 7.59
CA VAL A 385 19.51 8.46 7.16
C VAL A 385 20.01 8.15 5.75
N LEU A 386 19.85 9.08 4.81
CA LEU A 386 20.34 8.91 3.42
C LEU A 386 21.86 8.71 3.37
N LYS A 387 22.60 9.46 4.18
CA LYS A 387 24.05 9.29 4.31
C LYS A 387 24.40 7.91 4.84
N THR A 388 23.73 7.45 5.91
CA THR A 388 23.97 6.11 6.47
C THR A 388 23.68 5.00 5.45
N GLN A 389 22.60 5.12 4.68
CA GLN A 389 22.28 4.20 3.59
C GLN A 389 23.36 4.22 2.49
N TYR A 390 23.81 5.41 2.08
CA TYR A 390 24.91 5.56 1.12
C TYR A 390 26.20 4.89 1.61
N ASP A 391 26.59 5.11 2.87
CA ASP A 391 27.80 4.54 3.46
C ASP A 391 27.74 3.00 3.53
N GLU A 392 26.55 2.42 3.70
CA GLU A 392 26.33 0.98 3.61
C GLU A 392 26.48 0.45 2.18
N LEU A 393 25.83 1.11 1.20
CA LEU A 393 25.91 0.74 -0.21
C LEU A 393 27.34 0.88 -0.75
N LEU A 394 28.06 1.92 -0.33
CA LEU A 394 29.47 2.11 -0.69
C LEU A 394 30.33 0.95 -0.20
N ARG A 395 30.14 0.50 1.05
CA ARG A 395 30.84 -0.68 1.59
C ARG A 395 30.52 -1.95 0.81
N ARG A 396 29.24 -2.17 0.45
CA ARG A 396 28.82 -3.30 -0.40
C ARG A 396 29.43 -3.23 -1.80
N ALA A 397 29.52 -2.05 -2.40
CA ALA A 397 30.14 -1.86 -3.70
C ALA A 397 31.66 -2.09 -3.67
N GLN A 398 32.34 -1.78 -2.56
CA GLN A 398 33.77 -2.03 -2.38
C GLN A 398 34.10 -3.52 -2.20
N SER A 399 33.17 -4.31 -1.66
CA SER A 399 33.34 -5.75 -1.52
C SER A 399 33.07 -6.54 -2.81
N HIS A 400 32.57 -5.89 -3.86
CA HIS A 400 32.27 -6.49 -5.17
C HIS A 400 33.04 -5.75 -6.29
N THR A 401 33.19 -6.35 -7.47
CA THR A 401 33.70 -5.65 -8.66
C THR A 401 32.63 -4.69 -9.19
N ALA A 402 32.57 -3.48 -8.63
CA ALA A 402 31.58 -2.46 -8.99
C ALA A 402 31.63 -2.13 -10.50
N THR A 403 30.47 -2.19 -11.15
CA THR A 403 30.34 -1.83 -12.57
C THR A 403 30.51 -0.32 -12.77
N PRO A 404 30.87 0.16 -13.99
CA PRO A 404 30.95 1.59 -14.27
C PRO A 404 29.66 2.36 -13.94
N ARG A 405 28.49 1.71 -14.14
CA ARG A 405 27.18 2.27 -13.79
C ARG A 405 27.03 2.48 -12.29
N VAL A 406 27.41 1.48 -11.47
CA VAL A 406 27.39 1.58 -10.00
C VAL A 406 28.31 2.71 -9.53
N LEU A 407 29.52 2.83 -10.06
CA LEU A 407 30.46 3.90 -9.71
C LEU A 407 29.91 5.29 -10.04
N LEU A 408 29.26 5.45 -11.20
CA LEU A 408 28.62 6.72 -11.59
C LEU A 408 27.47 7.09 -10.64
N LEU A 409 26.62 6.13 -10.29
CA LEU A 409 25.51 6.34 -9.37
C LEU A 409 25.99 6.68 -7.95
N LEU A 410 27.03 6.01 -7.44
CA LEU A 410 27.65 6.36 -6.15
C LEU A 410 28.16 7.79 -6.13
N LYS A 411 28.91 8.20 -7.17
CA LYS A 411 29.41 9.58 -7.30
C LYS A 411 28.28 10.60 -7.35
N ASN A 412 27.19 10.29 -8.05
CA ASN A 412 26.02 11.17 -8.14
C ASN A 412 25.28 11.27 -6.80
N ALA A 413 25.10 10.14 -6.09
CA ALA A 413 24.49 10.09 -4.77
C ALA A 413 25.29 10.94 -3.76
N GLU A 414 26.61 10.76 -3.70
CA GLU A 414 27.51 11.52 -2.83
C GLU A 414 27.37 13.02 -3.06
N LYS A 415 27.49 13.46 -4.32
CA LYS A 415 27.35 14.86 -4.70
C LYS A 415 26.01 15.44 -4.22
N LYS A 416 24.90 14.75 -4.49
CA LYS A 416 23.56 15.22 -4.12
C LYS A 416 23.33 15.24 -2.60
N ILE A 417 23.88 14.29 -1.85
CA ILE A 417 23.80 14.28 -0.38
C ILE A 417 24.57 15.47 0.22
N ILE A 418 25.73 15.80 -0.34
CA ILE A 418 26.51 16.98 0.06
C ILE A 418 25.73 18.27 -0.26
N GLU A 419 25.18 18.39 -1.47
CA GLU A 419 24.35 19.53 -1.88
C GLU A 419 23.13 19.69 -0.96
N LEU A 420 22.39 18.60 -0.69
CA LEU A 420 21.24 18.59 0.23
C LEU A 420 21.64 19.10 1.62
N SER A 421 22.76 18.62 2.16
CA SER A 421 23.26 19.05 3.47
C SER A 421 23.67 20.53 3.49
N GLY A 422 24.12 21.08 2.37
CA GLY A 422 24.38 22.52 2.21
C GLY A 422 23.09 23.33 2.17
N VAL A 423 22.11 22.87 1.39
CA VAL A 423 20.79 23.51 1.24
C VAL A 423 20.05 23.58 2.58
N ILE A 424 20.00 22.47 3.34
CA ILE A 424 19.35 22.40 4.65
C ILE A 424 19.99 23.40 5.64
N ARG A 425 21.32 23.54 5.63
CA ARG A 425 22.02 24.46 6.56
C ARG A 425 21.76 25.93 6.24
N ASN A 426 21.53 26.26 4.98
CA ASN A 426 21.45 27.65 4.55
C ASN A 426 20.07 28.30 4.75
N ASN A 427 19.03 27.56 5.19
CA ASN A 427 17.65 27.99 5.50
C ASN A 427 16.91 28.89 4.48
N ALA A 428 17.56 29.35 3.41
CA ALA A 428 17.03 30.26 2.39
C ALA A 428 16.39 29.52 1.22
N THR A 429 16.26 28.19 1.30
CA THR A 429 15.74 27.37 0.21
C THR A 429 14.33 26.89 0.53
N SER A 430 13.46 26.92 -0.48
CA SER A 430 12.06 26.52 -0.30
C SER A 430 11.95 25.03 0.11
N PRO A 431 11.04 24.68 1.04
CA PRO A 431 10.80 23.30 1.50
C PRO A 431 10.67 22.27 0.37
N GLU A 432 10.02 22.66 -0.72
CA GLU A 432 9.72 21.81 -1.88
C GLU A 432 11.01 21.40 -2.61
N ARG A 433 12.01 22.28 -2.67
CA ARG A 433 13.32 21.96 -3.29
C ARG A 433 14.08 20.93 -2.47
N ILE A 434 13.99 21.01 -1.14
CA ILE A 434 14.61 20.04 -0.23
C ILE A 434 13.95 18.67 -0.39
N ASN A 435 12.62 18.63 -0.43
CA ASN A 435 11.86 17.38 -0.64
C ASN A 435 12.18 16.74 -2.00
N ALA A 436 12.24 17.54 -3.07
CA ALA A 436 12.60 17.06 -4.39
C ALA A 436 14.03 16.47 -4.42
N ALA A 437 14.98 17.11 -3.72
CA ALA A 437 16.34 16.61 -3.59
C ALA A 437 16.39 15.28 -2.80
N ILE A 438 15.67 15.18 -1.68
CA ILE A 438 15.57 13.97 -0.87
C ILE A 438 15.00 12.81 -1.69
N LYS A 439 13.89 13.02 -2.41
CA LYS A 439 13.30 12.03 -3.31
C LYS A 439 14.26 11.57 -4.40
N SER A 440 14.97 12.52 -5.04
CA SER A 440 15.98 12.22 -6.05
C SER A 440 17.13 11.35 -5.49
N ILE A 441 17.58 11.62 -4.27
CA ILE A 441 18.63 10.82 -3.61
C ILE A 441 18.10 9.43 -3.27
N LYS A 442 16.91 9.33 -2.66
CA LYS A 442 16.29 8.03 -2.33
C LYS A 442 16.19 7.13 -3.56
N LEU A 443 15.77 7.67 -4.71
CA LEU A 443 15.71 6.91 -5.97
C LEU A 443 17.07 6.37 -6.39
N ILE A 444 18.12 7.20 -6.37
CA ILE A 444 19.48 6.77 -6.73
C ILE A 444 19.96 5.67 -5.78
N LEU A 445 19.73 5.83 -4.47
CA LEU A 445 20.12 4.83 -3.47
C LEU A 445 19.34 3.53 -3.64
N ALA A 446 18.04 3.58 -3.95
CA ALA A 446 17.24 2.40 -4.23
C ALA A 446 17.73 1.67 -5.51
N THR A 447 18.09 2.41 -6.55
CA THR A 447 18.72 1.84 -7.77
C THR A 447 20.07 1.20 -7.46
N LEU A 448 20.89 1.84 -6.62
CA LEU A 448 22.16 1.26 -6.17
C LEU A 448 21.96 -0.01 -5.35
N ASP A 449 21.01 -0.01 -4.41
CA ASP A 449 20.66 -1.20 -3.62
C ASP A 449 20.26 -2.35 -4.54
N SER A 450 19.43 -2.06 -5.54
CA SER A 450 19.04 -3.02 -6.56
C SER A 450 20.20 -3.55 -7.39
N LEU A 451 21.18 -2.72 -7.76
CA LEU A 451 22.33 -3.16 -8.58
C LEU A 451 23.39 -3.93 -7.78
N LEU A 452 23.35 -3.86 -6.44
CA LEU A 452 24.32 -4.45 -5.53
C LEU A 452 23.77 -5.69 -4.79
N ARG A 453 22.50 -6.04 -5.04
CA ARG A 453 21.93 -7.35 -4.71
C ARG A 453 22.35 -8.35 -5.77
#